data_AF-A0A2N3FQJ6-F1
#
_entry.id   AF-A0A2N3FQJ6-F1
#
_cell.length_a   1.000
_cell.length_b   1.000
_cell.length_c   1.000
_cell.angle_alpha   90.00
_cell.angle_beta   90.00
_cell.angle_gamma   90.00
#
_symmetry.space_group_name_H-M   'P 1'
#
loop_
_entity.id
_entity.type
_entity.pdbx_description
1 polymer ?
#
loop_
_entity_poly.entity_id
_entity_poly.type
_entity_poly.pdbx_seq_one_letter_code
_entity_poly.pdbx_strand_id
1 'polypeptide(L)'
;MHSAADATTGSEPRHWLDTERLRVYPRILLVMYALGVLAYLFTIHDGLDFRGQVVGADFLCFYSAAKLALAGHAPLAWDFSVLLPVQQSVFPAYTGFGWPWFYPPPFLVVVAPLALLPYPLALAVFLGASTAAWWLLLRRTIARPGAALLVATFPGLWMCVAQGQNGLLTAALAAGSILTLRRRPAVSGVLLGLLIIKPHLAVLFA
;
A
#
# COMPACT_ATOMS: atom_id res chain seq x y z
N MET A 1 67.07 14.73 21.16
CA MET A 1 66.51 15.10 19.84
C MET A 1 65.83 13.85 19.30
N HIS A 2 64.55 13.66 19.61
CA HIS A 2 63.39 13.98 18.75
C HIS A 2 63.34 13.16 17.46
N SER A 3 62.47 12.15 17.42
CA SER A 3 61.65 11.78 16.25
C SER A 3 60.65 10.70 16.74
N ALA A 4 59.52 11.10 17.32
CA ALA A 4 58.27 11.48 16.65
C ALA A 4 57.55 10.29 16.00
N ALA A 5 56.69 9.69 16.84
CA ALA A 5 55.37 9.13 16.53
C ALA A 5 55.14 8.62 15.10
N ASP A 6 55.15 7.30 14.98
CA ASP A 6 54.48 6.57 13.91
C ASP A 6 52.97 6.80 14.07
N ALA A 7 52.46 7.81 13.36
CA ALA A 7 51.05 8.14 13.32
C ALA A 7 50.32 7.02 12.57
N THR A 8 49.77 6.08 13.32
CA THR A 8 48.78 5.13 12.83
C THR A 8 47.63 5.91 12.23
N THR A 9 47.60 5.96 10.90
CA THR A 9 46.45 6.41 10.12
C THR A 9 45.34 5.38 10.32
N GLY A 10 44.63 5.49 11.44
CA GLY A 10 43.41 4.73 11.69
C GLY A 10 42.44 5.05 10.57
N SER A 11 42.28 4.12 9.62
CA SER A 11 41.21 4.22 8.64
C SER A 11 39.89 4.24 9.41
N GLU A 12 39.09 5.29 9.24
CA GLU A 12 37.77 5.32 9.85
C GLU A 12 37.03 4.03 9.47
N PRO A 13 36.39 3.36 10.44
CA PRO A 13 35.69 2.12 10.15
C PRO A 13 34.67 2.35 9.05
N ARG A 14 34.84 1.66 7.92
CA ARG A 14 33.93 1.76 6.77
C ARG A 14 32.49 1.57 7.26
N HIS A 15 31.65 2.55 6.98
CA HIS A 15 30.24 2.48 7.34
C HIS A 15 29.62 1.22 6.74
N TRP A 16 28.89 0.45 7.54
CA TRP A 16 28.33 -0.86 7.14
C TRP A 16 27.34 -0.76 5.96
N LEU A 17 26.80 0.43 5.71
CA LEU A 17 25.96 0.76 4.56
C LEU A 17 26.79 1.62 3.60
N ASP A 18 27.21 1.02 2.49
CA ASP A 18 27.96 1.66 1.42
C ASP A 18 27.13 1.71 0.10
N THR A 19 27.67 2.40 -0.90
CA THR A 19 27.02 2.56 -2.21
C THR A 19 26.83 1.23 -2.95
N GLU A 20 27.72 0.26 -2.72
CA GLU A 20 27.63 -1.05 -3.34
C GLU A 20 26.44 -1.83 -2.78
N ARG A 21 26.30 -1.88 -1.45
CA ARG A 21 25.18 -2.52 -0.75
C ARG A 21 23.85 -1.87 -1.11
N LEU A 22 23.80 -0.54 -1.24
CA LEU A 22 22.62 0.19 -1.72
C LEU A 22 22.24 -0.12 -3.18
N ARG A 23 23.10 -0.78 -3.94
CA ARG A 23 22.81 -1.25 -5.31
C ARG A 23 22.54 -2.75 -5.36
N VAL A 24 23.28 -3.56 -4.59
CA VAL A 24 23.20 -5.02 -4.63
C VAL A 24 21.98 -5.54 -3.86
N TYR A 25 21.80 -5.14 -2.61
CA TYR A 25 20.73 -5.68 -1.76
C TYR A 25 19.33 -5.43 -2.33
N PRO A 26 19.01 -4.23 -2.86
CA PRO A 26 17.71 -4.01 -3.48
C PRO A 26 17.45 -4.93 -4.68
N ARG A 27 18.46 -5.23 -5.50
CA ARG A 27 18.28 -6.14 -6.64
C ARG A 27 18.02 -7.57 -6.18
N ILE A 28 18.73 -8.04 -5.15
CA ILE A 28 18.48 -9.34 -4.54
C ILE A 28 17.03 -9.40 -4.02
N LEU A 29 16.58 -8.37 -3.30
CA LEU A 29 15.21 -8.29 -2.81
C LEU A 29 14.18 -8.30 -3.95
N LEU A 30 14.42 -7.54 -5.03
CA LEU A 30 13.52 -7.57 -6.19
C LEU A 30 13.43 -8.96 -6.82
N VAL A 31 14.55 -9.67 -6.95
CA VAL A 31 14.54 -11.04 -7.46
C VAL A 31 13.75 -11.95 -6.51
N MET A 32 13.98 -11.84 -5.20
CA MET A 32 13.22 -12.60 -4.20
C MET A 32 11.72 -12.30 -4.25
N TYR A 33 11.33 -11.03 -4.38
CA TYR A 33 9.93 -10.65 -4.52
C TYR A 33 9.33 -11.15 -5.82
N ALA A 34 10.05 -11.07 -6.94
CA ALA A 34 9.58 -11.60 -8.22
C ALA A 34 9.35 -13.12 -8.15
N LEU A 35 10.29 -13.86 -7.54
CA LEU A 35 10.15 -15.30 -7.31
C LEU A 35 8.98 -15.61 -6.37
N GLY A 36 8.82 -14.83 -5.29
CA GLY A 36 7.72 -14.99 -4.34
C GLY A 36 6.35 -14.69 -4.96
N VAL A 37 6.25 -13.64 -5.78
CA VAL A 37 5.04 -13.32 -6.55
C VAL A 37 4.75 -14.43 -7.55
N LEU A 38 5.74 -14.90 -8.30
CA LEU A 38 5.55 -15.99 -9.25
C LEU A 38 5.07 -17.27 -8.54
N ALA A 39 5.70 -17.65 -7.44
CA ALA A 39 5.28 -18.78 -6.63
C ALA A 39 3.86 -18.59 -6.08
N TYR A 40 3.50 -17.40 -5.60
CA TYR A 40 2.15 -17.08 -5.15
C TYR A 40 1.13 -17.20 -6.29
N LEU A 41 1.43 -16.68 -7.49
CA LEU A 41 0.56 -16.77 -8.66
C LEU A 41 0.29 -18.24 -9.05
N PHE A 42 1.28 -19.13 -8.93
CA PHE A 42 1.09 -20.56 -9.16
C PHE A 42 0.18 -21.25 -8.13
N THR A 43 -0.09 -20.62 -6.99
CA THR A 43 -1.07 -21.13 -6.03
C THR A 43 -2.50 -20.71 -6.33
N ILE A 44 -2.69 -19.75 -7.24
CA ILE A 44 -4.01 -19.17 -7.50
C ILE A 44 -4.81 -20.10 -8.40
N HIS A 45 -5.93 -20.57 -7.89
CA HIS A 45 -6.93 -21.35 -8.63
C HIS A 45 -8.31 -20.75 -8.37
N ASP A 46 -9.08 -20.51 -9.43
CA ASP A 46 -10.42 -19.91 -9.37
C ASP A 46 -10.50 -18.59 -8.57
N GLY A 47 -9.40 -17.82 -8.56
CA GLY A 47 -9.30 -16.54 -7.85
C GLY A 47 -8.98 -16.66 -6.35
N LEU A 48 -8.71 -17.87 -5.86
CA LEU A 48 -8.32 -18.17 -4.49
C LEU A 48 -6.86 -18.59 -4.41
N ASP A 49 -6.17 -18.20 -3.33
CA ASP A 49 -4.79 -18.63 -3.06
C ASP A 49 -4.71 -19.98 -2.31
N PHE A 50 -3.48 -20.44 -2.02
CA PHE A 50 -3.23 -21.68 -1.26
C PHE A 50 -3.88 -21.75 0.13
N ARG A 51 -4.39 -20.63 0.67
CA ARG A 51 -5.11 -20.56 1.95
C ARG A 51 -6.63 -20.46 1.75
N GLY A 52 -7.11 -20.59 0.52
CA GLY A 52 -8.51 -20.38 0.17
C GLY A 52 -8.96 -18.92 0.30
N GLN A 53 -8.02 -17.97 0.33
CA GLN A 53 -8.36 -16.54 0.38
C GLN A 53 -8.47 -15.96 -1.02
N VAL A 54 -9.45 -15.07 -1.22
CA VAL A 54 -9.56 -14.31 -2.47
C VAL A 54 -8.32 -13.43 -2.64
N VAL A 55 -7.79 -13.38 -3.86
CA VAL A 55 -6.72 -12.46 -4.23
C VAL A 55 -7.16 -11.01 -3.95
N GLY A 56 -6.39 -10.29 -3.15
CA GLY A 56 -6.79 -8.96 -2.67
C GLY A 56 -7.82 -9.04 -1.54
N ALA A 57 -7.62 -9.94 -0.57
CA ALA A 57 -8.55 -10.22 0.51
C ALA A 57 -9.07 -8.98 1.27
N ASP A 58 -8.21 -7.99 1.53
CA ASP A 58 -8.66 -6.72 2.14
C ASP A 58 -9.50 -5.87 1.18
N PHE A 59 -9.20 -5.91 -0.12
CA PHE A 59 -10.01 -5.23 -1.13
C PHE A 59 -11.39 -5.87 -1.30
N LEU A 60 -11.54 -7.19 -1.08
CA LEU A 60 -12.84 -7.85 -1.02
C LEU A 60 -13.76 -7.23 0.04
N CYS A 61 -13.21 -6.88 1.21
CA CYS A 61 -13.94 -6.12 2.22
C CYS A 61 -14.41 -4.78 1.67
N PHE A 62 -13.51 -4.02 1.02
CA PHE A 62 -13.81 -2.68 0.51
C PHE A 62 -14.87 -2.71 -0.59
N TYR A 63 -14.72 -3.66 -1.51
CA TYR A 63 -15.63 -3.87 -2.62
C TYR A 63 -17.03 -4.28 -2.14
N SER A 64 -17.11 -5.14 -1.12
CA SER A 64 -18.39 -5.60 -0.54
C SER A 64 -19.10 -4.49 0.22
N ALA A 65 -18.36 -3.71 1.02
CA ALA A 65 -18.89 -2.52 1.70
C ALA A 65 -19.37 -1.46 0.69
N ALA A 66 -18.61 -1.25 -0.38
CA ALA A 66 -18.99 -0.39 -1.50
C ALA A 66 -20.27 -0.85 -2.21
N LYS A 67 -20.45 -2.17 -2.41
CA LYS A 67 -21.70 -2.72 -2.97
C LYS A 67 -22.90 -2.44 -2.09
N LEU A 68 -22.78 -2.61 -0.77
CA LEU A 68 -23.85 -2.23 0.17
C LEU A 68 -24.17 -0.74 0.10
N ALA A 69 -23.15 0.12 0.00
CA ALA A 69 -23.34 1.56 -0.13
C ALA A 69 -24.07 1.94 -1.43
N LEU A 70 -23.67 1.35 -2.57
CA LEU A 70 -24.35 1.58 -3.86
C LEU A 70 -25.79 1.05 -3.88
N ALA A 71 -26.09 0.01 -3.10
CA ALA A 71 -27.44 -0.53 -2.94
C ALA A 71 -28.33 0.31 -1.98
N GLY A 72 -27.84 1.43 -1.44
CA GLY A 72 -28.58 2.24 -0.48
C GLY A 72 -28.54 1.72 0.96
N HIS A 73 -27.68 0.74 1.26
CA HIS A 73 -27.55 0.08 2.56
C HIS A 73 -26.19 0.35 3.21
N ALA A 74 -25.61 1.53 3.00
CA ALA A 74 -24.28 1.89 3.49
C ALA A 74 -24.04 1.59 5.00
N PRO A 75 -24.99 1.85 5.93
CA PRO A 75 -24.78 1.53 7.35
C PRO A 75 -24.58 0.05 7.64
N LEU A 76 -25.10 -0.86 6.80
CA LEU A 76 -24.95 -2.30 6.97
C LEU A 76 -23.52 -2.79 6.69
N ALA A 77 -22.65 -1.94 6.14
CA ALA A 77 -21.24 -2.30 5.96
C ALA A 77 -20.54 -2.64 7.30
N TRP A 78 -20.97 -2.05 8.41
CA TRP A 78 -20.43 -2.34 9.75
C TRP A 78 -21.12 -3.52 10.45
N ASP A 79 -22.18 -4.08 9.87
CA ASP A 79 -22.77 -5.32 10.34
C ASP A 79 -22.07 -6.50 9.65
N PHE A 80 -21.22 -7.20 10.39
CA PHE A 80 -20.45 -8.31 9.83
C PHE A 80 -21.35 -9.49 9.39
N SER A 81 -22.50 -9.68 10.04
CA SER A 81 -23.45 -10.74 9.68
C SER A 81 -24.10 -10.48 8.31
N VAL A 82 -24.15 -9.21 7.89
CA VAL A 82 -24.59 -8.80 6.55
C VAL A 82 -23.41 -8.77 5.57
N LEU A 83 -22.26 -8.26 5.99
CA LEU A 83 -21.11 -8.05 5.12
C LEU A 83 -20.48 -9.38 4.64
N LEU A 84 -20.42 -10.40 5.49
CA LEU A 84 -19.83 -11.70 5.12
C LEU A 84 -20.57 -12.39 3.95
N PRO A 85 -21.91 -12.54 3.97
CA PRO A 85 -22.66 -13.04 2.81
C PRO A 85 -22.42 -12.23 1.54
N VAL A 86 -22.25 -10.90 1.64
CA VAL A 86 -21.92 -10.07 0.47
C VAL A 86 -20.54 -10.43 -0.07
N GLN A 87 -19.53 -10.59 0.78
CA GLN A 87 -18.19 -11.04 0.35
C GLN A 87 -18.24 -12.40 -0.36
N GLN A 88 -18.98 -13.36 0.19
CA GLN A 88 -19.18 -14.69 -0.41
C GLN A 88 -19.96 -14.62 -1.73
N SER A 89 -20.90 -13.68 -1.88
CA SER A 89 -21.63 -13.49 -3.14
C SER A 89 -20.75 -12.94 -4.28
N VAL A 90 -19.67 -12.23 -3.95
CA VAL A 90 -18.72 -11.69 -4.95
C VAL A 90 -17.83 -12.81 -5.49
N PHE A 91 -17.45 -13.77 -4.66
CA PHE A 91 -16.70 -14.97 -5.04
C PHE A 91 -17.37 -16.23 -4.49
N PRO A 92 -18.22 -16.92 -5.27
CA PRO A 92 -18.95 -18.10 -4.79
C PRO A 92 -18.05 -19.24 -4.30
N ALA A 93 -16.82 -19.35 -4.80
CA ALA A 93 -15.83 -20.33 -4.36
C ALA A 93 -15.23 -19.98 -2.97
N TYR A 94 -15.38 -18.75 -2.50
CA TYR A 94 -14.83 -18.29 -1.23
C TYR A 94 -15.64 -18.81 -0.05
N THR A 95 -15.04 -19.72 0.71
CA THR A 95 -15.60 -20.30 1.94
C THR A 95 -14.93 -19.76 3.22
N GLY A 96 -14.08 -18.73 3.08
CA GLY A 96 -13.38 -18.13 4.21
C GLY A 96 -14.30 -17.33 5.14
N PHE A 97 -13.75 -16.97 6.30
CA PHE A 97 -14.47 -16.24 7.35
C PHE A 97 -14.76 -14.77 7.00
N GLY A 98 -14.21 -14.23 5.91
CA GLY A 98 -14.36 -12.84 5.49
C GLY A 98 -13.63 -11.84 6.39
N TRP A 99 -13.72 -10.57 5.98
CA TRP A 99 -13.04 -9.45 6.65
C TRP A 99 -14.04 -8.37 7.10
N PRO A 100 -14.07 -8.00 8.39
CA PRO A 100 -14.94 -6.94 8.87
C PRO A 100 -14.48 -5.55 8.40
N TRP A 101 -15.46 -4.65 8.20
CA TRP A 101 -15.21 -3.27 7.80
C TRP A 101 -14.99 -2.36 9.01
N PHE A 102 -13.79 -1.77 9.10
CA PHE A 102 -13.39 -0.90 10.21
C PHE A 102 -13.11 0.55 9.80
N TYR A 103 -13.39 0.90 8.56
CA TYR A 103 -13.07 2.22 8.05
C TYR A 103 -14.20 3.21 8.33
N PRO A 104 -13.88 4.51 8.45
CA PRO A 104 -14.90 5.53 8.65
C PRO A 104 -15.71 5.78 7.35
N PRO A 105 -16.90 6.38 7.45
CA PRO A 105 -17.79 6.63 6.30
C PRO A 105 -17.14 7.30 5.07
N PRO A 106 -16.20 8.26 5.20
CA PRO A 106 -15.56 8.87 4.03
C PRO A 106 -14.86 7.87 3.11
N PHE A 107 -14.35 6.74 3.63
CA PHE A 107 -13.69 5.76 2.79
C PHE A 107 -14.69 5.03 1.86
N LEU A 108 -15.96 4.88 2.25
CA LEU A 108 -17.01 4.35 1.36
C LEU A 108 -17.18 5.21 0.12
N VAL A 109 -17.10 6.55 0.25
CA VAL A 109 -17.20 7.46 -0.90
C VAL A 109 -16.04 7.23 -1.88
N VAL A 110 -14.85 6.92 -1.37
CA VAL A 110 -13.66 6.62 -2.19
C VAL A 110 -13.81 5.31 -2.95
N VAL A 111 -14.33 4.26 -2.30
CA VAL A 111 -14.39 2.91 -2.90
C VAL A 111 -15.71 2.62 -3.63
N ALA A 112 -16.79 3.34 -3.36
CA ALA A 112 -18.10 3.14 -3.99
C ALA A 112 -18.06 3.13 -5.52
N PRO A 113 -17.39 4.09 -6.22
CA PRO A 113 -17.33 4.07 -7.67
C PRO A 113 -16.66 2.82 -8.24
N LEU A 114 -15.73 2.20 -7.50
CA LEU A 114 -15.03 1.00 -7.94
C LEU A 114 -15.94 -0.23 -7.97
N ALA A 115 -16.98 -0.26 -7.13
CA ALA A 115 -17.93 -1.37 -7.08
C ALA A 115 -18.90 -1.40 -8.28
N LEU A 116 -18.88 -0.38 -9.15
CA LEU A 116 -19.55 -0.40 -10.45
C LEU A 116 -18.83 -1.31 -11.46
N LEU A 117 -17.56 -1.65 -11.21
CA LEU A 117 -16.76 -2.52 -12.05
C LEU A 117 -16.84 -3.98 -11.54
N PRO A 118 -16.62 -4.98 -12.43
CA PRO A 118 -16.35 -6.34 -11.98
C PRO A 118 -15.14 -6.38 -11.06
N TYR A 119 -15.15 -7.26 -10.05
CA TYR A 119 -14.13 -7.29 -8.99
C TYR A 119 -12.68 -7.25 -9.50
N PRO A 120 -12.25 -8.08 -10.48
CA PRO A 120 -10.85 -8.08 -10.92
C PRO A 120 -10.42 -6.73 -11.49
N LEU A 121 -11.32 -6.04 -12.20
CA LEU A 121 -11.07 -4.73 -12.75
C LEU A 121 -11.06 -3.65 -11.66
N ALA A 122 -11.99 -3.72 -10.71
CA ALA A 122 -12.02 -2.84 -9.55
C ALA A 122 -10.71 -2.93 -8.74
N LEU A 123 -10.23 -4.15 -8.49
CA LEU A 123 -8.97 -4.41 -7.79
C LEU A 123 -7.77 -3.85 -8.58
N ALA A 124 -7.72 -4.11 -9.88
CA ALA A 124 -6.64 -3.63 -10.75
C ALA A 124 -6.59 -2.09 -10.80
N VAL A 125 -7.75 -1.43 -10.90
CA VAL A 125 -7.85 0.04 -10.88
C VAL A 125 -7.41 0.59 -9.54
N PHE A 126 -7.88 0.01 -8.43
CA PHE A 126 -7.52 0.46 -7.09
C PHE A 126 -6.02 0.36 -6.85
N LEU A 127 -5.45 -0.84 -7.04
CA LEU A 127 -4.03 -1.10 -6.84
C LEU A 127 -3.16 -0.32 -7.80
N GLY A 128 -3.55 -0.26 -9.08
CA GLY A 128 -2.83 0.47 -10.12
C GLY A 128 -2.76 1.96 -9.81
N ALA A 129 -3.89 2.58 -9.50
CA ALA A 129 -3.98 4.00 -9.16
C ALA A 129 -3.21 4.34 -7.88
N SER A 130 -3.42 3.56 -6.80
CA SER A 130 -2.74 3.80 -5.53
C SER A 130 -1.22 3.61 -5.65
N THR A 131 -0.77 2.59 -6.37
CA THR A 131 0.65 2.30 -6.59
C THR A 131 1.29 3.38 -7.46
N ALA A 132 0.64 3.78 -8.55
CA ALA A 132 1.18 4.81 -9.44
C ALA A 132 1.31 6.17 -8.72
N ALA A 133 0.29 6.56 -7.97
CA ALA A 133 0.31 7.79 -7.18
C ALA A 133 1.41 7.76 -6.11
N TRP A 134 1.48 6.66 -5.35
CA TRP A 134 2.52 6.45 -4.33
C TRP A 134 3.93 6.49 -4.92
N TRP A 135 4.16 5.75 -6.00
CA TRP A 135 5.44 5.66 -6.69
C TRP A 135 5.91 7.02 -7.25
N LEU A 136 4.99 7.80 -7.85
CA LEU A 136 5.32 9.12 -8.37
C LEU A 136 5.67 10.10 -7.26
N LEU A 137 4.86 10.15 -6.20
CA LEU A 137 5.03 11.11 -5.11
C LEU A 137 6.23 10.76 -4.25
N LEU A 138 6.42 9.49 -3.89
CA LEU A 138 7.53 9.09 -3.04
C LEU A 138 8.90 9.29 -3.72
N ARG A 139 9.01 9.02 -5.03
CA ARG A 139 10.24 9.32 -5.78
C ARG A 139 10.55 10.81 -5.81
N ARG A 140 9.54 11.67 -5.91
CA ARG A 140 9.70 13.13 -5.83
C ARG A 140 10.09 13.60 -4.43
N THR A 141 9.55 12.98 -3.38
CA THR A 141 9.89 13.31 -1.99
C THR A 141 11.34 12.93 -1.66
N ILE A 142 11.83 11.78 -2.13
CA ILE A 142 13.21 11.34 -1.89
C ILE A 142 14.22 12.14 -2.73
N ALA A 143 13.88 12.48 -3.97
CA ALA A 143 14.66 13.35 -4.87
C ALA A 143 16.17 12.99 -4.99
N ARG A 144 16.52 11.70 -4.96
CA ARG A 144 17.91 11.22 -5.08
C ARG A 144 18.10 10.19 -6.19
N PRO A 145 19.28 10.15 -6.84
CA PRO A 145 19.64 9.08 -7.76
C PRO A 145 19.51 7.70 -7.07
N GLY A 146 18.89 6.74 -7.76
CA GLY A 146 18.66 5.40 -7.20
C GLY A 146 17.43 5.25 -6.29
N ALA A 147 16.71 6.34 -5.97
CA ALA A 147 15.49 6.29 -5.15
C ALA A 147 14.44 5.34 -5.72
N ALA A 148 14.30 5.24 -7.05
CA ALA A 148 13.36 4.34 -7.68
C ALA A 148 13.60 2.87 -7.30
N LEU A 149 14.86 2.44 -7.23
CA LEU A 149 15.21 1.08 -6.86
C LEU A 149 14.84 0.80 -5.39
N LEU A 150 15.18 1.73 -4.49
CA LEU A 150 14.85 1.61 -3.07
C LEU A 150 13.33 1.60 -2.81
N VAL A 151 12.60 2.45 -3.53
CA VAL A 151 11.13 2.49 -3.47
C VAL A 151 10.54 1.18 -3.97
N ALA A 152 11.06 0.60 -5.07
CA ALA A 152 10.55 -0.66 -5.61
C ALA A 152 10.77 -1.84 -4.65
N THR A 153 11.79 -1.74 -3.81
CA THR A 153 12.12 -2.76 -2.80
C THR A 153 11.47 -2.54 -1.46
N PHE A 154 10.65 -1.50 -1.30
CA PHE A 154 9.96 -1.28 -0.05
C PHE A 154 8.98 -2.45 0.19
N PRO A 155 9.15 -3.25 1.27
CA PRO A 155 8.31 -4.43 1.49
C PRO A 155 6.82 -4.08 1.65
N GLY A 156 6.52 -2.89 2.19
CA GLY A 156 5.14 -2.42 2.33
C GLY A 156 4.41 -2.24 1.00
N LEU A 157 5.12 -2.01 -0.12
CA LEU A 157 4.53 -2.01 -1.46
C LEU A 157 3.93 -3.38 -1.77
N TRP A 158 4.75 -4.42 -1.65
CA TRP A 158 4.38 -5.78 -2.00
C TRP A 158 3.30 -6.33 -1.08
N MET A 159 3.37 -6.02 0.22
CA MET A 159 2.30 -6.36 1.16
C MET A 159 0.97 -5.69 0.79
N CYS A 160 1.00 -4.39 0.44
CA CYS A 160 -0.23 -3.69 0.08
C CYS A 160 -0.85 -4.23 -1.21
N VAL A 161 -0.02 -4.51 -2.22
CA VAL A 161 -0.46 -5.08 -3.50
C VAL A 161 -1.03 -6.49 -3.31
N ALA A 162 -0.35 -7.34 -2.54
CA ALA A 162 -0.81 -8.71 -2.31
C ALA A 162 -2.16 -8.76 -1.58
N GLN A 163 -2.37 -7.89 -0.59
CA GLN A 163 -3.59 -7.90 0.22
C GLN A 163 -4.72 -7.02 -0.34
N GLY A 164 -4.44 -6.09 -1.27
CA GLY A 164 -5.45 -5.12 -1.71
C GLY A 164 -5.62 -3.93 -0.75
N GLN A 165 -4.58 -3.58 0.01
CA GLN A 165 -4.64 -2.57 1.07
C GLN A 165 -4.56 -1.13 0.55
N ASN A 166 -5.18 -0.21 1.29
CA ASN A 166 -5.14 1.24 1.01
C ASN A 166 -3.86 1.94 1.50
N GLY A 167 -2.88 1.22 2.04
CA GLY A 167 -1.64 1.79 2.58
C GLY A 167 -0.92 2.71 1.57
N LEU A 168 -0.83 2.27 0.31
CA LEU A 168 -0.23 3.05 -0.77
C LEU A 168 -1.00 4.34 -1.07
N LEU A 169 -2.34 4.29 -1.06
CA LEU A 169 -3.18 5.47 -1.23
C LEU A 169 -2.92 6.49 -0.12
N THR A 170 -2.94 6.04 1.15
CA THR A 170 -2.69 6.94 2.29
C THR A 170 -1.27 7.51 2.29
N ALA A 171 -0.26 6.71 1.94
CA ALA A 171 1.11 7.17 1.82
C ALA A 171 1.29 8.16 0.65
N ALA A 172 0.56 7.98 -0.45
CA ALA A 172 0.53 8.94 -1.56
C ALA A 172 -0.06 10.28 -1.12
N LEU A 173 -1.20 10.28 -0.42
CA LEU A 173 -1.82 11.49 0.12
C LEU A 173 -0.87 12.25 1.07
N ALA A 174 -0.22 11.54 1.99
CA ALA A 174 0.78 12.12 2.90
C ALA A 174 2.02 12.66 2.18
N ALA A 175 2.57 11.93 1.20
CA ALA A 175 3.70 12.42 0.41
C ALA A 175 3.31 13.69 -0.39
N GLY A 176 2.10 13.69 -0.97
CA GLY A 176 1.57 14.84 -1.71
C GLY A 176 1.35 16.06 -0.83
N SER A 177 0.88 15.90 0.41
CA SER A 177 0.71 17.02 1.33
C SER A 177 2.04 17.66 1.68
N ILE A 178 3.07 16.87 1.99
CA ILE A 178 4.43 17.35 2.28
C ILE A 178 5.01 18.11 1.08
N LEU A 179 4.90 17.55 -0.13
CA LEU A 179 5.42 18.17 -1.36
C LEU A 179 4.75 19.50 -1.71
N THR A 180 3.49 19.68 -1.31
CA THR A 180 2.71 20.89 -1.63
C THR A 180 2.69 21.91 -0.50
N LEU A 181 3.11 21.54 0.71
CA LEU A 181 2.97 22.32 1.95
C LEU A 181 3.43 23.79 1.82
N ARG A 182 4.62 24.03 1.27
CA ARG A 182 5.20 25.38 1.17
C ARG A 182 4.64 26.23 0.02
N ARG A 183 4.19 25.60 -1.07
CA ARG A 183 3.82 26.31 -2.32
C ARG A 183 2.32 26.39 -2.56
N ARG A 184 1.55 25.44 -2.02
CA ARG A 184 0.09 25.31 -2.21
C ARG A 184 -0.56 24.80 -0.91
N PRO A 185 -0.58 25.60 0.17
CA PRO A 185 -1.05 25.15 1.48
C PRO A 185 -2.51 24.66 1.47
N ALA A 186 -3.38 25.26 0.66
CA ALA A 186 -4.76 24.78 0.50
C ALA A 186 -4.82 23.34 -0.07
N VAL A 187 -4.01 23.03 -1.08
CA VAL A 187 -3.93 21.66 -1.64
C VAL A 187 -3.37 20.69 -0.61
N SER A 188 -2.34 21.11 0.14
CA SER A 188 -1.76 20.31 1.22
C SER A 188 -2.81 19.97 2.29
N GLY A 189 -3.60 20.96 2.72
CA GLY A 189 -4.71 20.78 3.65
C GLY A 189 -5.79 19.82 3.13
N VAL A 190 -6.17 19.91 1.85
CA VAL A 190 -7.10 18.95 1.24
C VAL A 190 -6.55 17.53 1.26
N LEU A 191 -5.28 17.34 0.87
CA LEU A 191 -4.65 16.02 0.87
C LEU A 191 -4.54 15.42 2.28
N LEU A 192 -4.24 16.24 3.29
CA LEU A 192 -4.26 15.84 4.69
C LEU A 192 -5.68 15.52 5.16
N GLY A 193 -6.68 16.33 4.81
CA GLY A 193 -8.08 16.07 5.13
C GLY A 193 -8.58 14.73 4.56
N LEU A 194 -8.13 14.35 3.36
CA LEU A 194 -8.44 13.06 2.75
C LEU A 194 -7.84 11.87 3.53
N LEU A 195 -6.83 12.07 4.39
CA LEU A 195 -6.31 11.02 5.27
C LEU A 195 -7.30 10.62 6.36
N ILE A 196 -8.45 11.31 6.51
CA ILE A 196 -9.50 10.92 7.45
C ILE A 196 -10.00 9.49 7.23
N ILE A 197 -9.77 8.89 6.04
CA ILE A 197 -10.01 7.47 5.77
C ILE A 197 -9.21 6.53 6.71
N LYS A 198 -8.14 7.04 7.33
CA LYS A 198 -7.42 6.45 8.47
C LYS A 198 -7.18 7.56 9.51
N PRO A 199 -8.10 7.79 10.46
CA PRO A 199 -8.11 9.01 11.28
C PRO A 199 -6.83 9.16 12.13
N HIS A 200 -6.24 8.07 12.59
CA HIS A 200 -4.95 8.09 13.30
C HIS A 200 -3.80 8.64 12.44
N LEU A 201 -3.85 8.50 11.11
CA LEU A 201 -2.87 9.12 10.21
C LEU A 201 -3.13 10.61 10.03
N ALA A 202 -4.39 11.03 9.94
CA ALA A 202 -4.72 12.45 9.85
C ALA A 202 -4.21 13.22 11.09
N VAL A 203 -4.38 12.65 12.29
CA VAL A 203 -3.89 13.23 13.55
C VAL A 203 -2.35 13.32 13.60
N LEU A 204 -1.63 12.34 13.02
CA LEU A 204 -0.16 12.35 13.00
C LEU A 204 0.44 13.57 12.27
N PHE A 205 -0.29 14.11 11.29
CA PHE A 205 0.17 15.22 10.45
C PHE A 205 -0.50 16.57 10.78
N ALA A 206 -1.39 16.60 11.77
CA ALA A 206 -2.06 17.81 12.27
C ALA A 206 -1.17 18.51 13.32
#